data_AF-A0A7V9EUI1-F1
#
_entry.id   AF-A0A7V9EUI1-F1
#
_cell.length_a   1.000
_cell.length_b   1.000
_cell.length_c   1.000
_cell.angle_alpha   90.00
_cell.angle_beta   90.00
_cell.angle_gamma   90.00
#
_symmetry.space_group_name_H-M   'P 1'
#
loop_
_entity.id
_entity.type
_entity.pdbx_description
1 polymer ?
#
loop_
_entity_poly.entity_id
_entity_poly.type
_entity_poly.pdbx_seq_one_letter_code
_entity_poly.pdbx_strand_id
1 'polypeptide(L)'
;MTKSIASGPRLLGVLLFVLLFSHSAVARLSETEAEVQARYGYPVFILPSPVEASLTKCYLAGGYSIAVTYMKGRSVRETFAKADKSKLTEKDILSLLQGNTGGAVWIQQDLAGQKNVPNGLLGWRTIDDQPRVALYDERTQAFFVTTQRFINQTNTANRRKAAKASRGAVASRDEERLLRSFLNGNSLLGAGRDLPTSSPARNGAPSK
;
A
#
# COMPACT_ATOMS: atom_id res chain seq x y z
N MET A 1 52.35 4.77 54.20
CA MET A 1 51.06 5.49 54.24
C MET A 1 50.46 5.49 52.84
N THR A 2 49.58 4.53 52.53
CA THR A 2 48.94 4.35 51.22
C THR A 2 47.49 4.83 51.30
N LYS A 3 47.16 5.91 50.59
CA LYS A 3 45.79 6.44 50.51
C LYS A 3 44.99 5.65 49.49
N SER A 4 43.99 4.92 49.96
CA SER A 4 42.97 4.26 49.14
C SER A 4 41.98 5.31 48.61
N ILE A 5 41.88 5.42 47.28
CA ILE A 5 40.92 6.29 46.59
C ILE A 5 39.67 5.45 46.32
N ALA A 6 38.65 5.59 47.17
CA ALA A 6 37.35 4.96 46.97
C ALA A 6 36.62 5.65 45.81
N SER A 7 36.67 5.05 44.62
CA SER A 7 35.84 5.41 43.46
C SER A 7 34.38 5.14 43.78
N GLY A 8 33.62 6.21 44.07
CA GLY A 8 32.25 6.13 44.54
C GLY A 8 31.24 5.60 43.51
N PRO A 9 30.14 4.95 43.95
CA PRO A 9 29.13 4.27 43.11
C PRO A 9 28.30 5.20 42.21
N ARG A 10 28.58 6.51 42.18
CA ARG A 10 27.79 7.51 41.46
C ARG A 10 28.01 7.49 39.94
N LEU A 11 29.19 7.05 39.46
CA LEU A 11 29.48 6.91 38.03
C LEU A 11 28.82 5.67 37.41
N LEU A 12 28.59 4.62 38.19
CA LEU A 12 27.95 3.38 37.72
C LEU A 12 26.45 3.59 37.43
N GLY A 13 25.77 4.42 38.22
CA GLY A 13 24.34 4.70 38.06
C GLY A 13 24.00 5.49 36.78
N VAL A 14 24.87 6.43 36.37
CA VAL A 14 24.65 7.25 35.17
C VAL A 14 24.81 6.41 33.89
N LEU A 15 25.78 5.49 33.87
CA LEU A 15 26.00 4.59 32.72
C LEU A 15 24.84 3.60 32.53
N LEU A 16 24.25 3.11 33.63
CA LEU A 16 23.08 2.23 33.58
C LEU A 16 21.82 2.94 33.04
N PHE A 17 21.67 4.24 33.33
CA PHE A 17 20.53 5.03 32.86
C PHE A 17 20.60 5.31 31.36
N VAL A 18 21.79 5.54 30.79
CA VAL A 18 21.96 5.77 29.34
C VAL A 18 21.69 4.52 28.51
N LEU A 19 21.99 3.32 29.04
CA LEU A 19 21.73 2.06 28.34
C LEU A 19 20.23 1.69 28.28
N LEU A 20 19.41 2.17 29.23
CA LEU A 20 17.97 1.89 29.28
C LEU A 20 17.15 2.65 28.22
N PHE A 21 17.72 3.66 27.57
CA PHE A 21 17.06 4.41 26.48
C PHE A 21 17.45 3.96 25.07
N SER A 22 18.12 2.81 24.94
CA SER A 22 18.30 2.15 23.64
C SER A 22 16.99 1.47 23.22
N HIS A 23 15.91 2.24 23.10
CA HIS A 23 14.68 1.77 22.47
C HIS A 23 15.01 1.60 20.99
N SER A 24 15.31 0.36 20.60
CA SER A 24 15.41 -0.04 19.21
C SER A 24 14.20 0.53 18.47
N ALA A 25 14.45 1.42 17.50
CA ALA A 25 13.42 2.03 16.65
C ALA A 25 12.86 0.98 15.68
N VAL A 26 12.19 -0.02 16.24
CA VAL A 26 11.64 -1.18 15.57
C VAL A 26 10.28 -0.75 15.04
N ALA A 27 10.26 -0.34 13.77
CA ALA A 27 9.05 -0.09 12.97
C ALA A 27 8.07 -1.25 13.07
N ARG A 28 6.80 -1.03 13.42
CA ARG A 28 5.81 -2.11 13.54
C ARG A 28 4.51 -1.69 12.87
N LEU A 29 4.19 -2.38 11.78
CA LEU A 29 2.85 -2.29 11.20
C LEU A 29 1.78 -2.63 12.26
N SER A 30 0.63 -1.99 12.14
CA SER A 30 -0.52 -2.06 13.05
C SER A 30 -0.44 -1.19 14.31
N GLU A 31 0.58 -0.36 14.45
CA GLU A 31 0.68 0.59 15.56
C GLU A 31 -0.28 1.76 15.43
N THR A 32 -0.67 2.29 16.59
CA THR A 32 -1.47 3.51 16.69
C THR A 32 -0.65 4.74 16.31
N GLU A 33 -1.34 5.83 15.99
CA GLU A 33 -0.67 7.11 15.72
C GLU A 33 0.20 7.59 16.90
N ALA A 34 -0.25 7.36 18.14
CA ALA A 34 0.50 7.73 19.34
C ALA A 34 1.79 6.92 19.51
N GLU A 35 1.75 5.60 19.27
CA GLU A 35 2.94 4.74 19.32
C GLU A 35 3.97 5.13 18.25
N VAL A 36 3.50 5.39 17.02
CA VAL A 36 4.39 5.85 15.94
C VAL A 36 4.96 7.23 16.25
N GLN A 37 4.16 8.15 16.79
CA GLN A 37 4.62 9.48 17.20
C GLN A 37 5.62 9.40 18.35
N ALA A 38 5.44 8.49 19.31
CA ALA A 38 6.42 8.27 20.37
C ALA A 38 7.78 7.81 19.81
N ARG A 39 7.78 7.05 18.70
CA ARG A 39 9.01 6.59 18.04
C ARG A 39 9.66 7.63 17.15
N TYR A 40 8.89 8.30 16.29
CA TYR A 40 9.43 9.18 15.25
C TYR A 40 9.31 10.67 15.56
N GLY A 41 8.67 11.03 16.66
CA GLY A 41 8.32 12.41 16.99
C GLY A 41 7.09 12.90 16.24
N TYR A 42 6.89 14.21 16.23
CA TYR A 42 5.76 14.84 15.55
C TYR A 42 5.89 14.79 14.02
N PRO A 43 4.78 14.65 13.28
CA PRO A 43 4.83 14.66 11.82
C PRO A 43 5.18 16.04 11.28
N VAL A 44 6.01 16.08 10.24
CA VAL A 44 6.39 17.30 9.50
C VAL A 44 5.38 17.65 8.41
N PHE A 45 4.70 16.65 7.84
CA PHE A 45 3.66 16.83 6.82
C PHE A 45 2.55 15.80 6.99
N ILE A 46 1.35 16.14 6.52
CA ILE A 46 0.21 15.23 6.43
C ILE A 46 -0.30 15.27 4.99
N LEU A 47 -0.34 14.09 4.35
CA LEU A 47 -0.77 13.91 2.97
C LEU A 47 -2.10 13.14 2.93
N PRO A 48 -3.03 13.51 2.05
CA PRO A 48 -4.19 12.68 1.76
C PRO A 48 -3.73 11.35 1.16
N SER A 49 -4.37 10.25 1.55
CA SER A 49 -4.08 8.94 0.96
C SER A 49 -5.14 8.59 -0.10
N PRO A 50 -4.76 7.89 -1.20
CA PRO A 50 -5.68 7.57 -2.30
C PRO A 50 -6.77 6.55 -1.94
N VAL A 51 -6.63 5.86 -0.80
CA VAL A 51 -7.63 4.96 -0.23
C VAL A 51 -8.53 5.79 0.70
N GLU A 52 -9.85 5.72 0.49
CA GLU A 52 -10.82 6.48 1.28
C GLU A 52 -10.62 6.28 2.79
N ALA A 53 -10.71 7.38 3.55
CA ALA A 53 -10.53 7.42 5.00
C ALA A 53 -9.16 6.93 5.51
N SER A 54 -8.11 7.03 4.68
CA SER A 54 -6.72 6.91 5.14
C SER A 54 -5.98 8.24 5.03
N LEU A 55 -5.00 8.44 5.91
CA LEU A 55 -4.10 9.59 5.90
C LEU A 55 -2.67 9.08 5.94
N THR A 56 -1.74 9.83 5.35
CA THR A 56 -0.31 9.55 5.45
C THR A 56 0.37 10.66 6.21
N LYS A 57 1.06 10.35 7.30
CA LYS A 57 1.88 11.30 8.04
C LYS A 57 3.34 11.08 7.69
N CYS A 58 4.07 12.18 7.50
CA CYS A 58 5.49 12.16 7.18
C CYS A 58 6.30 12.61 8.39
N TYR A 59 7.42 11.95 8.66
CA TYR A 59 8.30 12.16 9.80
C TYR A 59 9.75 12.27 9.34
N LEU A 60 10.59 12.90 10.18
CA LEU A 60 12.04 12.88 10.05
C LEU A 60 12.63 12.31 11.33
N ALA A 61 13.26 11.13 11.24
CA ALA A 61 13.83 10.45 12.39
C ALA A 61 15.01 9.58 11.99
N GLY A 62 16.07 9.56 12.79
CA GLY A 62 17.23 8.68 12.59
C GLY A 62 17.93 8.81 11.24
N GLY A 63 17.88 9.99 10.60
CA GLY A 63 18.44 10.22 9.26
C GLY A 63 17.53 9.77 8.11
N TYR A 64 16.28 9.39 8.39
CA TYR A 64 15.30 8.96 7.39
C TYR A 64 14.17 9.98 7.22
N SER A 65 13.66 10.07 5.99
CA SER A 65 12.30 10.52 5.70
C SER A 65 11.37 9.32 5.73
N ILE A 66 10.34 9.40 6.58
CA ILE A 66 9.45 8.27 6.86
C ILE A 66 8.02 8.67 6.54
N ALA A 67 7.31 7.93 5.69
CA ALA A 67 5.89 8.14 5.43
C ALA A 67 5.08 6.95 5.96
N VAL A 68 4.16 7.21 6.89
CA VAL A 68 3.32 6.20 7.53
C VAL A 68 1.88 6.42 7.11
N THR A 69 1.30 5.45 6.42
CA THR A 69 -0.13 5.47 6.04
C THR A 69 -0.95 4.76 7.11
N TYR A 70 -1.97 5.45 7.60
CA TYR A 70 -2.89 4.96 8.62
C TYR A 70 -4.24 4.61 8.00
N MET A 71 -4.81 3.51 8.46
CA MET A 71 -6.19 3.13 8.16
C MET A 71 -6.86 2.73 9.46
N LYS A 72 -8.01 3.36 9.76
CA LYS A 72 -8.74 3.15 11.03
C LYS A 72 -7.84 3.36 12.27
N GLY A 73 -7.01 4.40 12.24
CA GLY A 73 -6.11 4.79 13.34
C GLY A 73 -4.89 3.89 13.55
N ARG A 74 -4.61 2.93 12.66
CA ARG A 74 -3.44 2.04 12.74
C ARG A 74 -2.57 2.09 11.49
N SER A 75 -1.25 1.97 11.64
CA SER A 75 -0.29 1.94 10.53
C SER A 75 -0.49 0.68 9.68
N VAL A 76 -0.55 0.85 8.36
CA VAL A 76 -0.74 -0.26 7.41
C VAL A 76 0.30 -0.29 6.30
N ARG A 77 1.04 0.80 6.16
CA ARG A 77 2.19 0.93 5.28
C ARG A 77 3.16 1.94 5.87
N GLU A 78 4.45 1.63 5.75
CA GLU A 78 5.55 2.52 6.08
C GLU A 78 6.48 2.60 4.87
N THR A 79 7.03 3.78 4.62
CA THR A 79 8.00 4.02 3.54
C THR A 79 9.17 4.80 4.12
N PHE A 80 10.38 4.35 3.81
CA PHE A 80 11.64 4.87 4.31
C PHE A 80 12.51 5.26 3.13
N ALA A 81 13.06 6.46 3.19
CA ALA A 81 14.16 6.91 2.33
C ALA A 81 15.17 7.65 3.20
N LYS A 82 16.46 7.64 2.86
CA LYS A 82 17.42 8.47 3.57
C LYS A 82 17.13 9.94 3.32
N ALA A 83 17.23 10.77 4.36
CA ALA A 83 16.98 12.20 4.27
C ALA A 83 17.96 12.92 3.33
N ASP A 84 19.18 12.38 3.20
CA ASP A 84 20.21 12.86 2.27
C ASP A 84 20.03 12.38 0.82
N LYS A 85 18.99 11.57 0.54
CA LYS A 85 18.71 10.97 -0.77
C LYS A 85 19.84 10.08 -1.29
N SER A 86 20.62 9.49 -0.40
CA SER A 86 21.53 8.39 -0.76
C SER A 86 20.79 7.05 -0.77
N LYS A 87 21.36 6.06 -1.47
CA LYS A 87 20.81 4.70 -1.49
C LYS A 87 20.81 4.09 -0.08
N LEU A 88 19.79 3.28 0.20
CA LEU A 88 19.80 2.39 1.35
C LEU A 88 20.86 1.31 1.12
N THR A 89 21.70 1.10 2.12
CA THR A 89 22.64 -0.03 2.11
C THR A 89 21.89 -1.32 2.45
N GLU A 90 22.48 -2.46 2.15
CA GLU A 90 21.94 -3.75 2.58
C GLU A 90 21.71 -3.81 4.09
N LYS A 91 22.65 -3.27 4.88
CA LYS A 91 22.53 -3.16 6.34
C LYS A 91 21.32 -2.33 6.76
N ASP A 92 21.04 -1.22 6.08
CA ASP A 92 19.86 -0.39 6.35
C ASP A 92 18.58 -1.19 6.09
N ILE A 93 18.50 -1.88 4.94
CA ILE A 93 17.35 -2.70 4.56
C ILE A 93 17.12 -3.83 5.58
N LEU A 94 18.15 -4.57 5.95
CA LEU A 94 18.06 -5.64 6.95
C LEU A 94 17.60 -5.12 8.31
N SER A 95 18.08 -3.94 8.72
CA SER A 95 17.65 -3.29 9.97
C SER A 95 16.17 -2.90 9.92
N LEU A 96 15.69 -2.37 8.78
CA LEU A 96 14.29 -2.01 8.59
C LEU A 96 13.37 -3.25 8.53
N LEU A 97 13.82 -4.34 7.90
CA LEU A 97 13.13 -5.64 7.90
C LEU A 97 13.06 -6.20 9.32
N GLN A 98 14.17 -6.21 10.05
CA GLN A 98 14.23 -6.66 11.44
C GLN A 98 13.34 -5.80 12.34
N GLY A 99 13.21 -4.50 12.05
CA GLY A 99 12.20 -3.64 12.67
C GLY A 99 10.79 -4.21 12.46
N ASN A 100 10.44 -4.45 11.21
CA ASN A 100 9.08 -4.79 10.79
C ASN A 100 8.71 -6.29 10.88
N THR A 101 9.54 -7.12 11.52
CA THR A 101 9.33 -8.57 11.66
C THR A 101 8.03 -8.92 12.39
N GLY A 102 7.66 -8.19 13.46
CA GLY A 102 6.55 -8.60 14.34
C GLY A 102 6.61 -10.09 14.76
N GLY A 103 7.80 -10.67 14.87
CA GLY A 103 8.03 -12.09 15.19
C GLY A 103 8.10 -13.04 14.00
N ALA A 104 7.82 -12.59 12.77
CA ALA A 104 7.86 -13.42 11.57
C ALA A 104 9.21 -13.33 10.83
N VAL A 105 9.55 -14.38 10.10
CA VAL A 105 10.76 -14.45 9.26
C VAL A 105 10.48 -13.82 7.91
N TRP A 106 11.39 -12.96 7.45
CA TRP A 106 11.37 -12.41 6.10
C TRP A 106 12.06 -13.34 5.12
N ILE A 107 11.41 -13.59 3.99
CA ILE A 107 11.97 -14.38 2.90
C ILE A 107 12.10 -13.47 1.68
N GLN A 108 13.32 -13.35 1.17
CA GLN A 108 13.58 -12.61 -0.05
C GLN A 108 12.91 -13.31 -1.23
N GLN A 109 12.24 -12.54 -2.07
CA GLN A 109 11.57 -13.01 -3.26
C GLN A 109 12.46 -12.75 -4.48
N ASP A 110 12.62 -13.76 -5.33
CA ASP A 110 13.18 -13.55 -6.65
C ASP A 110 12.13 -12.91 -7.56
N LEU A 111 12.29 -11.61 -7.80
CA LEU A 111 11.43 -10.84 -8.68
C LEU A 111 12.08 -10.64 -10.07
N ALA A 112 13.32 -11.11 -10.26
CA ALA A 112 14.00 -10.97 -11.54
C ALA A 112 13.28 -11.76 -12.64
N GLY A 113 13.16 -11.16 -13.82
CA GLY A 113 12.52 -11.80 -14.98
C GLY A 113 10.98 -11.88 -14.92
N GLN A 114 10.34 -11.43 -13.84
CA GLN A 114 8.88 -11.32 -13.82
C GLN A 114 8.40 -10.21 -14.77
N LYS A 115 7.45 -10.56 -15.65
CA LYS A 115 6.88 -9.61 -16.62
C LYS A 115 6.27 -8.42 -15.87
N ASN A 116 6.70 -7.21 -16.23
CA ASN A 116 6.29 -5.93 -15.63
C ASN A 116 6.88 -5.60 -14.24
N VAL A 117 7.90 -6.32 -13.77
CA VAL A 117 8.68 -5.87 -12.60
C VAL A 117 9.82 -4.95 -13.08
N PRO A 118 9.92 -3.71 -12.56
CA PRO A 118 11.05 -2.85 -12.87
C PRO A 118 12.39 -3.46 -12.44
N ASN A 119 13.43 -3.28 -13.24
CA ASN A 119 14.80 -3.63 -12.86
C ASN A 119 15.21 -2.88 -11.58
N GLY A 120 15.93 -3.55 -10.69
CA GLY A 120 16.36 -2.97 -9.41
C GLY A 120 15.27 -2.94 -8.32
N LEU A 121 14.16 -3.65 -8.51
CA LEU A 121 13.18 -3.90 -7.47
C LEU A 121 13.56 -5.18 -6.70
N LEU A 122 13.83 -5.02 -5.40
CA LEU A 122 14.02 -6.15 -4.48
C LEU A 122 12.75 -6.33 -3.66
N GLY A 123 12.44 -7.58 -3.27
CA GLY A 123 11.26 -7.87 -2.49
C GLY A 123 11.46 -8.91 -1.41
N TRP A 124 10.67 -8.79 -0.35
CA TRP A 124 10.61 -9.72 0.77
C TRP A 124 9.16 -9.93 1.20
N ARG A 125 8.88 -11.11 1.73
CA ARG A 125 7.57 -11.48 2.25
C ARG A 125 7.71 -12.27 3.55
N THR A 126 6.83 -12.02 4.51
CA THR A 126 6.71 -12.88 5.69
C THR A 126 5.84 -14.10 5.40
N ILE A 127 6.16 -15.24 6.02
CA ILE A 127 5.29 -16.42 6.05
C ILE A 127 4.66 -16.51 7.43
N ASP A 128 3.47 -15.93 7.56
CA ASP A 128 2.63 -15.89 8.75
C ASP A 128 1.16 -15.69 8.35
N ASP A 129 0.24 -15.74 9.32
CA ASP A 129 -1.20 -15.54 9.09
C ASP A 129 -1.56 -14.13 8.60
N GLN A 130 -0.65 -13.17 8.80
CA GLN A 130 -0.80 -11.78 8.40
C GLN A 130 0.39 -11.38 7.49
N PRO A 131 0.44 -11.92 6.26
CA PRO A 131 1.60 -11.76 5.40
C PRO A 131 1.85 -10.29 5.11
N ARG A 132 3.09 -9.89 5.33
CA ARG A 132 3.63 -8.58 5.01
C ARG A 132 4.50 -8.68 3.77
N VAL A 133 4.57 -7.57 3.08
CA VAL A 133 5.39 -7.40 1.88
C VAL A 133 6.27 -6.21 2.13
N ALA A 134 7.56 -6.38 1.90
CA ALA A 134 8.50 -5.29 1.83
C ALA A 134 9.11 -5.26 0.44
N LEU A 135 9.28 -4.09 -0.16
CA LEU A 135 10.04 -3.95 -1.38
C LEU A 135 11.01 -2.77 -1.27
N TYR A 136 12.12 -2.86 -1.97
CA TYR A 136 13.06 -1.78 -2.17
C TYR A 136 13.13 -1.47 -3.65
N ASP A 137 12.90 -0.21 -4.04
CA ASP A 137 13.07 0.25 -5.41
C ASP A 137 14.35 1.08 -5.50
N GLU A 138 15.37 0.56 -6.17
CA GLU A 138 16.65 1.25 -6.35
C GLU A 138 16.55 2.59 -7.07
N ARG A 139 15.55 2.77 -7.95
CA ARG A 139 15.40 4.00 -8.74
C ARG A 139 14.85 5.14 -7.89
N THR A 140 13.89 4.84 -7.02
CA THR A 140 13.31 5.83 -6.08
C THR A 140 14.05 5.85 -4.74
N GLN A 141 14.96 4.90 -4.51
CA GLN A 141 15.74 4.72 -3.29
C GLN A 141 14.87 4.60 -2.03
N ALA A 142 13.64 4.14 -2.22
CA ALA A 142 12.64 4.01 -1.18
C ALA A 142 12.44 2.54 -0.84
N PHE A 143 12.48 2.24 0.45
CA PHE A 143 12.07 0.98 1.02
C PHE A 143 10.66 1.11 1.58
N PHE A 144 9.78 0.18 1.25
CA PHE A 144 8.41 0.21 1.74
C PHE A 144 8.02 -1.13 2.33
N VAL A 145 7.25 -1.08 3.41
CA VAL A 145 6.68 -2.27 4.07
C VAL A 145 5.18 -2.06 4.20
N THR A 146 4.39 -3.09 3.91
CA THR A 146 2.94 -3.04 4.02
C THR A 146 2.35 -4.42 4.30
N THR A 147 1.06 -4.45 4.63
CA THR A 147 0.30 -5.69 4.79
C THR A 147 -0.28 -6.15 3.45
N GLN A 148 -0.36 -7.46 3.21
CA GLN A 148 -1.05 -8.02 2.03
C GLN A 148 -2.52 -7.58 2.00
N ARG A 149 -3.15 -7.47 3.17
CA ARG A 149 -4.52 -6.96 3.30
C ARG A 149 -4.68 -5.57 2.68
N PHE A 150 -3.77 -4.64 3.00
CA PHE A 150 -3.81 -3.28 2.45
C PHE A 150 -3.59 -3.28 0.93
N ILE A 151 -2.69 -4.11 0.41
CA ILE A 151 -2.49 -4.31 -1.03
C ILE A 151 -3.80 -4.75 -1.70
N ASN A 152 -4.46 -5.77 -1.15
CA ASN A 152 -5.71 -6.31 -1.70
C ASN A 152 -6.85 -5.27 -1.69
N GLN A 153 -6.95 -4.49 -0.62
CA GLN A 153 -7.93 -3.41 -0.50
C GLN A 153 -7.67 -2.30 -1.53
N THR A 154 -6.42 -1.86 -1.67
CA THR A 154 -6.02 -0.84 -2.64
C THR A 154 -6.31 -1.30 -4.07
N ASN A 155 -5.95 -2.54 -4.41
CA ASN A 155 -6.24 -3.13 -5.72
C ASN A 155 -7.74 -3.19 -6.01
N THR A 156 -8.55 -3.56 -5.01
CA THR A 156 -10.01 -3.61 -5.13
C THR A 156 -10.60 -2.21 -5.37
N ALA A 157 -10.14 -1.20 -4.61
CA ALA A 157 -10.57 0.18 -4.78
C ALA A 157 -10.20 0.72 -6.18
N ASN A 158 -8.99 0.44 -6.66
CA ASN A 158 -8.54 0.84 -7.99
C ASN A 158 -9.37 0.18 -9.10
N ARG A 159 -9.68 -1.11 -8.99
CA ARG A 159 -10.58 -1.81 -9.93
C ARG A 159 -11.98 -1.19 -9.97
N ARG A 160 -12.52 -0.82 -8.81
CA ARG A 160 -13.83 -0.14 -8.73
C ARG A 160 -13.79 1.23 -9.41
N LYS A 161 -12.74 2.03 -9.17
CA LYS A 161 -12.54 3.33 -9.84
C LYS A 161 -12.45 3.17 -11.36
N ALA A 162 -11.67 2.20 -11.83
CA ALA A 162 -11.55 1.90 -13.27
C ALA A 162 -12.88 1.46 -13.89
N ALA A 163 -13.64 0.58 -13.22
CA ALA A 163 -14.95 0.14 -13.70
C ALA A 163 -16.00 1.28 -13.73
N LYS A 164 -15.93 2.21 -12.78
CA LYS A 164 -16.80 3.41 -12.78
C LYS A 164 -16.43 4.35 -13.95
N ALA A 165 -15.13 4.56 -14.18
CA ALA A 165 -14.66 5.41 -15.27
C ALA A 165 -15.03 4.83 -16.64
N SER A 166 -14.91 3.51 -16.85
CA SER A 166 -15.31 2.88 -18.10
C SER A 166 -16.82 2.95 -18.34
N ARG A 167 -17.65 2.76 -17.30
CA ARG A 167 -19.12 2.95 -17.42
C ARG A 167 -19.51 4.37 -17.78
N GLY A 168 -18.88 5.38 -17.17
CA GLY A 168 -19.11 6.78 -17.52
C GLY A 168 -18.74 7.10 -18.96
N ALA A 169 -17.62 6.55 -19.45
CA ALA A 169 -17.17 6.73 -20.83
C ALA A 169 -18.05 6.00 -21.87
N VAL A 170 -18.68 4.87 -21.50
CA VAL A 170 -19.66 4.19 -22.35
C VAL A 170 -20.96 5.00 -22.40
N ALA A 171 -21.46 5.46 -21.26
CA ALA A 171 -22.67 6.30 -21.21
C ALA A 171 -22.53 7.59 -22.03
N SER A 172 -21.37 8.27 -21.95
CA SER A 172 -21.13 9.47 -22.76
C SER A 172 -21.03 9.18 -24.26
N ARG A 173 -20.52 8.01 -24.65
CA ARG A 173 -20.47 7.58 -26.06
C ARG A 173 -21.85 7.21 -26.59
N ASP A 174 -22.69 6.60 -25.77
CA ASP A 174 -24.07 6.27 -26.14
C ASP A 174 -24.92 7.54 -26.27
N GLU A 175 -24.75 8.52 -25.38
CA GLU A 175 -25.38 9.84 -25.53
C GLU A 175 -24.89 10.58 -26.78
N GLU A 176 -23.59 10.59 -27.06
CA GLU A 176 -23.05 11.21 -28.29
C GLU A 176 -23.55 10.49 -29.56
N ARG A 177 -23.70 9.16 -29.51
CA ARG A 177 -24.25 8.35 -30.62
C ARG A 177 -25.74 8.63 -30.83
N LEU A 178 -26.51 8.76 -29.75
CA LEU A 178 -27.92 9.13 -29.81
C LEU A 178 -28.08 10.55 -30.36
N LEU A 179 -27.33 11.53 -29.85
CA LEU A 179 -27.35 12.90 -30.34
C LEU A 179 -26.96 12.98 -31.83
N ARG A 180 -25.93 12.25 -32.27
CA ARG A 180 -25.57 12.17 -33.70
C ARG A 180 -26.67 11.53 -34.54
N SER A 181 -27.37 10.51 -34.03
CA SER A 181 -28.49 9.88 -34.75
C SER A 181 -29.70 10.81 -34.90
N PHE A 182 -29.97 11.63 -33.88
CA PHE A 182 -31.02 12.67 -33.94
C PHE A 182 -30.66 13.82 -34.88
N LEU A 183 -29.40 14.28 -34.86
CA LEU A 183 -28.95 15.39 -35.71
C LEU A 183 -28.78 15.02 -37.19
N ASN A 184 -28.46 13.75 -37.50
CA ASN A 184 -28.31 13.27 -38.87
C ASN A 184 -29.62 12.84 -39.54
N GLY A 185 -30.78 13.16 -38.96
CA GLY A 185 -32.06 13.11 -39.67
C GLY A 185 -32.61 11.72 -40.00
N ASN A 186 -32.07 10.63 -39.45
CA ASN A 186 -32.74 9.33 -39.51
C ASN A 186 -33.86 9.29 -38.47
N SER A 187 -35.01 9.83 -38.86
CA SER A 187 -36.28 9.67 -38.16
C SER A 187 -36.54 8.19 -37.89
N LEU A 188 -36.44 7.76 -36.63
CA LEU A 188 -37.00 6.49 -36.13
C LEU A 188 -38.54 6.55 -35.99
N LEU A 189 -39.19 7.40 -36.78
CA LEU A 189 -40.63 7.44 -37.02
C LEU A 189 -40.84 7.34 -38.53
N GLY A 190 -40.74 6.14 -39.08
CA GLY A 190 -40.80 5.96 -40.53
C GLY A 190 -40.67 4.54 -41.08
N ALA A 191 -41.29 3.54 -40.46
CA ALA A 191 -41.74 2.30 -41.11
C ALA A 191 -42.60 1.55 -40.08
N GLY A 192 -43.92 1.51 -40.20
CA GLY A 192 -44.58 0.94 -41.37
C GLY A 192 -44.93 -0.48 -40.99
N ARG A 193 -46.18 -0.66 -40.57
CA ARG A 193 -46.87 -1.92 -40.31
C ARG A 193 -46.48 -2.99 -41.33
N ASP A 194 -46.10 -4.17 -40.84
CA ASP A 194 -46.51 -5.43 -41.45
C ASP A 194 -46.74 -6.46 -40.34
N LEU A 195 -48.00 -6.87 -40.23
CA LEU A 195 -48.48 -7.99 -39.43
C LEU A 195 -48.08 -9.29 -40.13
N PRO A 196 -47.41 -10.25 -39.47
CA PRO A 196 -47.47 -11.63 -39.88
C PRO A 196 -48.77 -12.25 -39.36
N THR A 197 -49.65 -12.53 -40.31
CA THR A 197 -50.84 -13.36 -40.20
C THR A 197 -50.55 -14.71 -39.55
N SER A 198 -51.53 -15.14 -38.76
CA SER A 198 -51.69 -16.44 -38.11
C SER A 198 -51.63 -17.67 -39.04
N SER A 199 -51.35 -18.83 -38.40
CA SER A 199 -51.83 -20.21 -38.66
C SER A 199 -50.87 -21.20 -39.35
N PRO A 200 -50.99 -22.54 -39.15
CA PRO A 200 -51.21 -23.32 -37.90
C PRO A 200 -50.25 -24.54 -37.73
N ALA A 201 -50.32 -25.13 -36.53
CA ALA A 201 -50.00 -26.49 -36.06
C ALA A 201 -49.27 -27.52 -36.96
N ARG A 202 -48.27 -28.21 -36.37
CA ARG A 202 -48.03 -29.66 -36.63
C ARG A 202 -47.47 -30.38 -35.41
N ASN A 203 -48.23 -31.39 -34.96
CA ASN A 203 -47.91 -32.37 -33.93
C ASN A 203 -46.74 -33.28 -34.34
N GLY A 204 -45.93 -33.73 -33.37
CA GLY A 204 -44.96 -34.81 -33.52
C GLY A 204 -44.41 -35.25 -32.15
N ALA A 205 -44.74 -36.49 -31.76
CA ALA A 205 -44.60 -37.15 -30.46
C ALA A 205 -43.14 -37.52 -30.05
N PRO A 206 -42.90 -37.98 -28.80
CA PRO A 206 -41.58 -38.36 -28.30
C PRO A 206 -41.22 -39.82 -28.57
N SER A 207 -39.92 -40.11 -28.64
CA SER A 207 -39.36 -41.47 -28.62
C SER A 207 -38.50 -41.69 -27.38
N LYS A 208 -38.85 -42.78 -26.70
CA LYS A 208 -38.24 -43.59 -25.62
C LYS A 208 -36.81 -43.28 -25.19
#